data_AF-A0A534TC51-F1
#
_entry.id   AF-A0A534TC51-F1
#
_cell.length_a   1.000
_cell.length_b   1.000
_cell.length_c   1.000
_cell.angle_alpha   90.00
_cell.angle_beta   90.00
_cell.angle_gamma   90.00
#
_symmetry.space_group_name_H-M   'P 1'
#
loop_
_entity.id
_entity.type
_entity.pdbx_description
1 polymer ?
#
loop_
_entity_poly.entity_id
_entity_poly.type
_entity_poly.pdbx_seq_one_letter_code
_entity_poly.pdbx_strand_id
1 'polypeptide(L)' 'MAPTQVQEADLKRELLQLDELLGDTRVRFRHGQTQFASSQKLIDVDLEIRNARARPLSAELQLDVRRLLARLRALDPH' A
#
# COMPACT_ATOMS: atom_id res chain seq x y z
N MET A 1 6.00 13.08 -27.37
CA MET A 1 6.49 12.16 -26.31
C MET A 1 6.05 12.70 -24.96
N ALA A 2 5.22 11.99 -24.20
CA ALA A 2 5.08 12.22 -22.76
C ALA A 2 4.67 10.93 -21.99
N PRO A 3 5.35 9.78 -22.19
CA PRO A 3 5.05 8.56 -21.43
C PRO A 3 5.34 8.71 -19.93
N THR A 4 6.23 9.63 -19.54
CA THR A 4 6.68 9.83 -18.16
C THR A 4 5.61 10.49 -17.28
N GLN A 5 4.88 11.48 -17.81
CA GLN A 5 3.83 12.18 -17.03
C GLN A 5 2.62 11.28 -16.73
N VAL A 6 2.26 10.39 -17.66
CA VAL A 6 1.18 9.42 -17.45
C VAL A 6 1.58 8.39 -16.38
N GLN A 7 2.81 7.89 -16.44
CA GLN A 7 3.36 6.96 -15.43
C GLN A 7 3.43 7.58 -14.02
N GLU A 8 3.81 8.85 -13.91
CA GLU A 8 3.80 9.54 -12.61
C GLU A 8 2.40 9.72 -12.05
N ALA A 9 1.41 10.05 -12.89
CA ALA A 9 0.03 10.18 -12.47
C ALA A 9 -0.55 8.84 -12.01
N ASP A 10 -0.23 7.75 -12.71
CA ASP A 10 -0.64 6.41 -12.34
C ASP A 10 0.00 5.96 -11.03
N LEU A 11 1.31 6.20 -10.84
CA LEU A 11 2.00 5.88 -9.59
C LEU A 11 1.44 6.66 -8.40
N LYS A 12 1.10 7.95 -8.58
CA LYS A 12 0.45 8.74 -7.53
C LYS A 12 -0.93 8.19 -7.16
N ARG A 13 -1.70 7.71 -8.15
CA ARG A 13 -3.00 7.04 -7.90
C ARG A 13 -2.82 5.72 -7.15
N GLU A 14 -1.85 4.90 -7.56
CA GLU A 14 -1.55 3.63 -6.87
C GLU A 14 -1.10 3.87 -5.42
N LEU A 15 -0.30 4.92 -5.16
CA LEU A 15 0.09 5.33 -3.82
C LEU A 15 -1.11 5.80 -2.96
N LEU A 16 -2.03 6.57 -3.54
CA LEU A 16 -3.25 7.00 -2.85
C LEU A 16 -4.12 5.79 -2.48
N GLN A 17 -4.31 4.87 -3.43
CA GLN A 17 -5.06 3.63 -3.19
C GLN A 17 -4.41 2.78 -2.09
N LEU A 18 -3.08 2.76 -2.02
CA LEU A 18 -2.34 2.05 -0.98
C LEU A 18 -2.57 2.69 0.41
N ASP A 19 -2.57 4.01 0.49
CA ASP A 19 -2.86 4.74 1.74
C ASP A 19 -4.31 4.51 2.22
N GLU A 20 -5.29 4.53 1.30
CA GLU A 20 -6.70 4.25 1.60
C GLU A 20 -6.88 2.83 2.14
N LEU A 21 -6.35 1.83 1.42
CA LEU A 21 -6.46 0.43 1.82
C LEU A 21 -5.79 0.16 3.18
N LEU A 22 -4.65 0.81 3.45
CA LEU A 22 -3.98 0.73 4.75
C LEU A 22 -4.82 1.34 5.86
N GLY A 23 -5.44 2.50 5.61
CA GLY A 23 -6.34 3.17 6.55
C GLY A 23 -7.51 2.27 6.93
N ASP A 24 -8.18 1.71 5.93
CA ASP A 24 -9.31 0.80 6.12
C ASP A 24 -8.92 -0.48 6.88
N THR A 25 -7.78 -1.07 6.51
CA THR A 25 -7.25 -2.28 7.17
C THR A 25 -6.95 -2.00 8.65
N ARG A 26 -6.37 -0.84 8.98
CA ARG A 26 -6.12 -0.44 10.37
C ARG A 26 -7.40 -0.27 11.17
N VAL A 27 -8.42 0.34 10.57
CA VAL A 27 -9.73 0.51 11.21
C VAL A 27 -10.35 -0.86 11.49
N ARG A 28 -10.44 -1.73 10.48
CA ARG A 28 -10.97 -3.09 10.65
C ARG A 28 -10.17 -3.90 11.68
N PHE A 29 -8.84 -3.82 11.66
CA PHE A 29 -8.01 -4.52 12.64
C PHE A 29 -8.30 -4.06 14.08
N ARG A 30 -8.43 -2.76 14.31
CA ARG A 30 -8.81 -2.21 15.63
C ARG A 30 -10.20 -2.67 16.08
N HIS A 31 -11.12 -2.88 15.15
CA HIS A 31 -12.45 -3.41 15.42
C HIS A 31 -12.50 -4.95 15.49
N GLY A 32 -11.37 -5.65 15.30
CA GLY A 32 -11.31 -7.11 15.27
C GLY A 32 -12.02 -7.74 14.07
N GLN A 33 -12.19 -6.98 12.99
CA GLN A 33 -12.91 -7.37 11.78
C GLN A 33 -12.00 -7.99 10.70
N THR A 34 -10.69 -8.05 10.94
CA THR A 34 -9.72 -8.65 10.03
C THR A 34 -9.51 -10.12 10.34
N GLN A 35 -9.25 -10.93 9.31
CA GLN A 35 -8.97 -12.37 9.48
C GLN A 35 -7.60 -12.66 10.11
N PHE A 36 -6.69 -11.69 10.13
CA PHE A 36 -5.39 -11.82 10.78
C PHE A 36 -5.42 -11.27 12.21
N ALA A 37 -4.80 -12.02 13.14
CA ALA A 37 -4.71 -11.65 14.56
C ALA A 37 -3.39 -10.96 14.93
N SER A 38 -2.42 -10.88 14.00
CA SER A 38 -1.08 -10.39 14.29
C SER A 38 -0.96 -8.89 14.04
N SER A 39 -0.84 -8.12 15.12
CA SER A 39 -0.45 -6.71 15.07
C SER A 39 0.92 -6.52 14.42
N GLN A 40 1.85 -7.45 14.60
CA GLN A 40 3.18 -7.39 14.00
C GLN A 40 3.11 -7.37 12.46
N LYS A 41 2.27 -8.21 11.84
CA LYS A 41 2.10 -8.19 10.38
C LYS A 41 1.61 -6.85 9.85
N LEU A 42 0.71 -6.19 10.59
CA LEU A 42 0.23 -4.86 10.24
C LEU A 42 1.33 -3.80 10.41
N ILE A 43 2.11 -3.89 11.48
CA ILE A 43 3.26 -3.01 11.73
C ILE A 43 4.32 -3.13 10.64
N ASP A 44 4.63 -4.35 10.20
CA ASP A 44 5.63 -4.61 9.16
C ASP A 44 5.19 -3.97 7.83
N VAL A 45 3.94 -4.21 7.43
CA VAL A 45 3.37 -3.63 6.21
C VAL A 45 3.26 -2.10 6.29
N ASP A 46 2.85 -1.57 7.44
CA ASP A 46 2.84 -0.13 7.73
C ASP A 46 4.22 0.52 7.53
N LEU A 47 5.28 -0.17 7.98
CA LEU A 47 6.65 0.32 7.87
C LEU A 47 7.12 0.27 6.41
N GLU A 48 6.84 -0.83 5.70
CA GLU A 48 7.17 -0.96 4.28
C GLU A 48 6.49 0.14 3.43
N ILE A 49 5.23 0.44 3.70
CA ILE A 49 4.48 1.50 2.99
C ILE A 49 5.07 2.89 3.29
N ARG A 50 5.42 3.17 4.56
CA ARG A 50 6.09 4.43 4.92
C ARG A 50 7.44 4.57 4.23
N ASN A 51 8.22 3.50 4.14
CA ASN A 51 9.50 3.49 3.44
C ASN A 51 9.32 3.70 1.93
N ALA A 52 8.31 3.06 1.32
CA ALA A 52 7.98 3.26 -0.09
C ALA A 52 7.61 4.73 -0.39
N ARG A 53 6.84 5.38 0.49
CA ARG A 53 6.47 6.79 0.35
C ARG A 53 7.63 7.78 0.46
N ALA A 54 8.69 7.42 1.17
CA ALA A 54 9.88 8.25 1.29
C ALA A 54 10.78 8.18 0.04
N ARG A 55 10.53 7.23 -0.87
CA ARG A 55 11.33 7.05 -2.09
C ARG A 55 10.86 7.99 -3.21
N PRO A 56 11.78 8.43 -4.08
CA PRO A 56 11.42 9.17 -5.28
C PRO A 56 10.56 8.33 -6.23
N LEU A 57 9.71 9.00 -7.01
CA LEU A 57 8.88 8.36 -8.03
C LEU A 57 9.78 7.65 -9.06
N SER A 58 9.59 6.35 -9.22
CA SER A 58 10.37 5.51 -10.12
C SER A 58 9.57 4.27 -10.54
N ALA A 59 9.99 3.62 -11.63
CA ALA A 59 9.41 2.35 -12.05
C ALA A 59 9.59 1.25 -10.99
N GLU A 60 10.71 1.27 -10.26
CA GLU A 60 10.95 0.35 -9.14
C GLU A 60 9.95 0.57 -8.01
N LEU A 61 9.68 1.84 -7.65
CA LEU A 61 8.68 2.18 -6.65
C LEU A 61 7.29 1.70 -7.08
N GLN A 62 6.95 1.79 -8.38
CA GLN A 62 5.67 1.30 -8.88
C GLN A 62 5.52 -0.22 -8.69
N LEU A 63 6.58 -0.99 -8.93
CA LEU A 63 6.55 -2.43 -8.67
C LEU A 63 6.36 -2.74 -7.19
N ASP A 64 7.05 -2.00 -6.31
CA ASP A 64 6.93 -2.16 -4.87
C ASP A 64 5.52 -1.80 -4.37
N VAL A 65 4.94 -0.70 -4.84
CA VAL A 65 3.56 -0.28 -4.50
C VAL A 65 2.55 -1.36 -4.90
N ARG A 66 2.68 -1.95 -6.11
CA ARG A 66 1.79 -3.04 -6.55
C ARG A 66 1.92 -4.29 -5.69
N ARG A 67 3.14 -4.64 -5.27
CA ARG A 67 3.38 -5.76 -4.34
C ARG A 67 2.74 -5.49 -2.97
N LEU A 68 2.87 -4.26 -2.46
CA LEU A 68 2.27 -3.86 -1.18
C LEU A 68 0.73 -3.87 -1.23
N LEU A 69 0.14 -3.37 -2.32
CA LEU A 69 -1.31 -3.47 -2.57
C LEU A 69 -1.79 -4.92 -2.56
N ALA A 70 -1.12 -5.80 -3.30
CA ALA A 70 -1.46 -7.22 -3.34
C ALA A 70 -1.34 -7.88 -1.95
N ARG A 71 -0.28 -7.54 -1.20
CA ARG A 71 -0.04 -8.06 0.14
C ARG A 71 -1.09 -7.59 1.15
N LEU A 72 -1.49 -6.31 1.10
CA LEU A 72 -2.58 -5.79 1.94
C LEU A 72 -3.91 -6.48 1.65
N ARG A 73 -4.28 -6.62 0.37
CA ARG A 73 -5.50 -7.35 -0.03
C ARG A 73 -5.47 -8.82 0.39
N ALA A 74 -4.31 -9.45 0.38
CA ALA A 74 -4.16 -10.83 0.85
C ALA A 74 -4.26 -10.95 2.39
N LEU A 75 -3.81 -9.93 3.12
CA LEU A 75 -3.98 -9.86 4.58
C LEU A 75 -5.44 -9.59 4.95
N ASP A 76 -6.11 -8.74 4.18
CA ASP A 76 -7.46 -8.28 4.46
C ASP A 76 -8.31 -8.23 3.17
N PRO A 77 -8.97 -9.35 2.79
CA PRO A 77 -9.65 -9.51 1.50
C PRO A 77 -11.03 -8.85 1.41
N HIS A 78 -11.25 -7.74 2.13
CA HIS A 78 -12.53 -7.02 2.19
C HIS A 78 -12.70 -5.95 1.10
#